data_AF-K9UY88-F1
#
_entry.id   AF-K9UY88-F1
#
_cell.length_a   1.000
_cell.length_b   1.000
_cell.length_c   1.000
_cell.angle_alpha   90.00
_cell.angle_beta   90.00
_cell.angle_gamma   90.00
#
_symmetry.space_group_name_H-M   'P 1'
#
loop_
_entity.id
_entity.type
_entity.pdbx_description
1 polymer ?
#
loop_
_entity_poly.entity_id
_entity_poly.type
_entity_poly.pdbx_seq_one_letter_code
_entity_poly.pdbx_strand_id
1 'polypeptide(L)' 'MLVYYARINPGRAFGAGMTEETREVRGRIPKELKITFEIACARLEVTQTAALEEAIKDWLKKQESTSSDKSV' A
#
# COMPACT_ATOMS: atom_id res chain seq x y z
N MET A 1 16.58 15.12 17.83
CA MET A 1 16.34 13.74 17.33
C MET A 1 15.34 12.97 18.21
N LEU A 2 14.31 13.63 18.77
CA LEU A 2 13.29 13.01 19.64
C LEU A 2 11.96 13.81 19.61
N VAL A 3 11.38 14.10 18.44
CA VAL A 3 10.09 14.84 18.40
C VAL A 3 9.07 14.39 17.33
N TYR A 4 9.34 13.39 16.50
CA TYR A 4 8.38 12.95 15.46
C TYR A 4 7.63 11.65 15.80
N TYR A 5 7.32 11.44 17.07
CA TYR A 5 6.36 10.40 17.53
C TYR A 5 4.99 11.00 17.89
N ALA A 6 4.57 12.06 17.17
CA ALA A 6 3.25 12.67 17.35
C ALA A 6 2.26 12.20 16.28
N ARG A 7 1.61 11.07 16.56
CA ARG A 7 0.16 10.86 16.46
C ARG A 7 -0.60 11.72 15.42
N ILE A 8 -0.89 11.14 14.26
CA ILE A 8 -1.91 11.59 13.30
C ILE A 8 -2.59 10.28 12.84
N ASN A 9 -3.83 9.87 13.14
CA ASN A 9 -5.04 10.43 13.76
C ASN A 9 -5.85 9.24 14.35
N PRO A 10 -6.25 9.23 15.64
CA PRO A 10 -7.26 8.29 16.15
C PRO A 10 -8.64 8.94 16.06
N GLY A 11 -9.31 8.86 14.91
CA GLY A 11 -10.59 9.60 14.80
C GLY A 11 -11.37 9.56 13.50
N ARG A 12 -11.20 8.58 12.62
CA ARG A 12 -12.16 8.38 11.52
C ARG A 12 -12.93 7.09 11.77
N ALA A 13 -14.20 7.27 12.13
CA ALA A 13 -15.17 6.22 12.40
C ALA A 13 -15.07 5.10 11.36
N PHE A 14 -14.70 3.90 11.80
CA PHE A 14 -15.03 2.66 11.10
C PHE A 14 -16.52 2.41 11.33
N GLY A 15 -17.34 3.20 10.64
CA GLY A 15 -18.75 2.95 10.48
C GLY A 15 -18.93 1.87 9.41
N ALA A 16 -19.48 0.74 9.85
CA ALA A 16 -20.33 -0.17 9.10
C ALA A 16 -19.76 -0.85 7.84
N GLY A 17 -19.49 -2.16 8.01
CA GLY A 17 -20.08 -3.17 7.13
C GLY A 17 -19.49 -3.33 5.75
N MET A 18 -18.37 -4.05 5.65
CA MET A 18 -18.18 -5.03 4.58
C MET A 18 -17.21 -6.09 5.10
N THR A 19 -17.66 -7.34 5.16
CA THR A 19 -16.78 -8.51 5.27
C THR A 19 -16.04 -8.68 3.94
N GLU A 20 -15.16 -7.75 3.60
CA GLU A 20 -14.13 -8.03 2.61
C GLU A 20 -13.15 -8.96 3.30
N GLU A 21 -13.01 -10.17 2.75
CA GLU A 21 -12.04 -11.18 3.18
C GLU A 21 -10.62 -10.66 2.87
N THR A 22 -10.17 -9.68 3.65
CA THR A 22 -8.85 -9.07 3.53
C THR A 22 -7.84 -9.99 4.21
N ARG A 23 -6.76 -10.33 3.48
CA ARG A 23 -5.66 -11.15 4.00
C ARG A 23 -4.41 -10.31 4.20
N GLU A 24 -3.71 -10.54 5.30
CA GLU A 24 -2.45 -9.86 5.58
C GLU A 24 -1.35 -10.33 4.61
N VAL A 25 -0.70 -9.38 3.94
CA VAL A 25 0.51 -9.64 3.16
C VAL A 25 1.72 -9.27 4.02
N ARG A 26 2.53 -10.26 4.38
CA ARG A 26 3.77 -10.07 5.15
C ARG A 26 4.98 -10.19 4.24
N GLY A 27 5.87 -9.20 4.27
CA GLY A 27 7.08 -9.19 3.48
C GLY A 27 8.18 -8.36 4.14
N ARG A 28 9.43 -8.64 3.79
CA ARG A 28 10.56 -7.79 4.18
C ARG A 28 10.94 -6.90 3.01
N ILE A 29 10.97 -5.59 3.26
CA ILE A 29 11.43 -4.58 2.32
C ILE A 29 12.60 -3.80 2.93
N PRO A 30 13.48 -3.20 2.10
CA PRO A 30 14.52 -2.30 2.59
C PRO A 30 13.93 -1.15 3.41
N LYS A 31 14.64 -0.74 4.47
CA LYS A 31 14.18 0.32 5.39
C LYS A 31 13.90 1.64 4.66
N GLU A 32 14.79 2.03 3.75
CA GLU A 32 14.65 3.28 2.99
C GLU A 32 13.41 3.29 2.10
N LEU A 33 13.08 2.13 1.52
CA LEU A 33 11.87 1.96 0.71
C LEU A 33 10.61 2.16 1.55
N LYS A 34 10.59 1.57 2.76
CA LYS A 34 9.48 1.75 3.71
C LYS A 34 9.28 3.22 4.08
N ILE A 35 10.38 3.91 4.41
CA ILE A 35 10.32 5.32 4.80
C ILE A 35 9.79 6.18 3.64
N THR A 36 10.30 5.95 2.44
CA THR A 36 9.87 6.70 1.25
C THR A 36 8.39 6.46 0.94
N PHE A 37 7.92 5.22 1.09
CA PHE A 37 6.53 4.85 0.94
C PHE A 37 5.63 5.54 1.98
N GLU A 38 6.02 5.55 3.25
CA GLU A 38 5.27 6.24 4.31
C GLU A 38 5.19 7.75 4.06
N ILE A 39 6.29 8.37 3.63
CA ILE A 39 6.33 9.79 3.25
C ILE A 39 5.40 10.07 2.07
N ALA A 40 5.41 9.22 1.03
CA ALA A 40 4.54 9.37 -0.12
C ALA A 40 3.06 9.25 0.25
N CYS A 41 2.70 8.25 1.06
CA CYS A 41 1.33 8.08 1.55
C CYS A 41 0.86 9.30 2.34
N ALA A 42 1.72 9.83 3.23
CA ALA A 42 1.40 11.03 4.00
C ALA A 42 1.21 12.27 3.11
N ARG A 43 2.06 12.45 2.08
CA ARG A 43 1.98 13.59 1.15
C ARG A 43 0.76 13.56 0.25
N LEU A 44 0.29 12.36 -0.11
CA LEU A 44 -0.85 12.16 -1.01
C LEU A 44 -2.16 11.94 -0.26
N GLU A 45 -2.14 11.97 1.07
CA GLU A 45 -3.30 11.72 1.94
C GLU A 45 -3.98 10.36 1.69
N VAL A 46 -3.21 9.37 1.25
CA VAL A 46 -3.68 8.00 0.99
C VAL A 46 -3.30 7.07 2.14
N THR A 47 -4.13 6.06 2.38
CA THR A 47 -3.83 5.02 3.36
C THR A 47 -2.79 4.06 2.79
N GLN A 48 -1.93 3.51 3.66
CA GLN A 48 -0.93 2.51 3.23
C GLN A 48 -1.57 1.29 2.57
N THR A 49 -2.75 0.86 3.05
CA THR A 49 -3.51 -0.25 2.46
C THR A 49 -3.95 0.06 1.02
N ALA A 50 -4.51 1.24 0.77
CA ALA A 50 -4.95 1.64 -0.58
C ALA A 50 -3.75 1.75 -1.54
N ALA A 51 -2.67 2.39 -1.09
CA ALA A 51 -1.45 2.51 -1.89
C ALA A 51 -0.80 1.13 -2.19
N LEU A 52 -0.85 0.20 -1.23
CA LEU A 52 -0.37 -1.16 -1.43
C LEU A 52 -1.25 -1.93 -2.41
N GLU A 53 -2.57 -1.79 -2.32
CA GLU A 53 -3.51 -2.42 -3.24
C GLU A 53 -3.30 -1.92 -4.68
N GLU A 54 -3.14 -0.62 -4.88
CA GLU A 54 -2.81 -0.04 -6.19
C GLU A 54 -1.47 -0.56 -6.72
N ALA A 55 -0.43 -0.57 -5.89
CA ALA A 55 0.89 -1.08 -6.28
C ALA A 55 0.84 -2.56 -6.69
N ILE A 56 0.05 -3.38 -5.98
CA ILE A 56 -0.16 -4.80 -6.32
C ILE A 56 -0.91 -4.93 -7.65
N LYS A 57 -2.00 -4.17 -7.85
CA LYS A 57 -2.76 -4.18 -9.10
C LYS A 57 -1.90 -3.78 -10.30
N ASP A 58 -1.09 -2.74 -10.14
CA ASP A 58 -0.19 -2.28 -11.20
C ASP A 58 0.93 -3.26 -11.49
N TRP A 59 1.46 -3.92 -10.46
CA TRP A 59 2.45 -4.99 -10.64
C TRP A 59 1.85 -6.17 -11.40
N LEU A 60 0.63 -6.61 -11.06
CA LEU A 60 -0.07 -7.71 -11.74
C LEU A 60 -0.37 -7.38 -13.21
N LYS A 61 -0.91 -6.19 -13.49
CA LYS A 61 -1.16 -5.73 -14.87
C LYS A 61 0.09 -5.79 -15.74
N LYS A 62 1.25 -5.39 -15.19
CA LYS A 62 2.53 -5.48 -15.89
C LYS A 62 2.90 -6.92 -16.26
N GLN A 63 2.63 -7.89 -15.38
CA GLN A 63 2.90 -9.30 -15.65
C GLN A 63 1.98 -9.87 -16.73
N GLU A 64 0.70 -9.52 -16.72
CA GLU A 64 -0.26 -9.94 -17.76
C GLU A 64 0.17 -9.45 -19.14
N SER A 65 0.61 -8.18 -19.24
CA SER A 65 1.12 -7.62 -20.50
C SER A 65 2.42 -8.26 -21.02
N THR A 66 3.17 -8.98 -20.18
CA THR A 66 4.37 -9.72 -20.61
C THR A 66 4.08 -11.16 -21.07
N SER A 67 2.83 -11.61 -20.96
CA SER A 67 2.43 -13.00 -21.24
C SER A 67 1.93 -13.21 -22.67
N SER A 68 1.58 -12.15 -23.41
CA SER A 68 0.99 -12.21 -24.75
C SER A 68 1.99 -12.21 -25.92
N ASP A 69 3.30 -12.12 -25.67
CA ASP A 69 4.34 -12.07 -26.73
C ASP A 69 5.07 -13.41 -26.98
N LYS A 70 4.46 -14.55 -26.63
CA LYS A 70 4.95 -15.88 -27.02
C LYS A 70 3.85 -16.74 -27.64
N SER A 71 3.39 -16.33 -28.82
CA SER A 71 2.80 -17.23 -29.82
C SER A 71 3.34 -16.84 -31.19
N VAL A 72 4.49 -17.41 -31.56
CA VAL A 72 4.96 -17.60 -32.94
C VAL A 72 4.99 -19.10 -33.18
#